data_AF-A0A351X2E4-F1
#
_entry.id   AF-A0A351X2E4-F1
#
_cell.length_a   1.000
_cell.length_b   1.000
_cell.length_c   1.000
_cell.angle_alpha   90.00
_cell.angle_beta   90.00
_cell.angle_gamma   90.00
#
_symmetry.space_group_name_H-M   'P 1'
#
loop_
_entity.id
_entity.type
_entity.pdbx_description
1 polymer ?
#
loop_
_entity_poly.entity_id
_entity_poly.type
_entity_poly.pdbx_seq_one_letter_code
_entity_poly.pdbx_strand_id
1 'polypeptide(L)'
;MSEIKIWHCPGGHQMGQVVRNGSGVRVLLLYRQALDLGQSVAQLGEIDVIAIIEGYVTDVRCSVCGSVRTWIPGEEALQQLLERTRAMNRAQ
;
A
#
# COMPACT_ATOMS: atom_id res chain seq x y z
N MET A 1 9.55 5.04 15.52
CA MET A 1 9.07 3.80 14.88
C MET A 1 8.68 4.12 13.46
N SER A 2 9.17 3.37 12.47
CA SER A 2 8.70 3.50 11.09
C SER A 2 7.21 3.16 11.04
N GLU A 3 6.37 4.11 10.66
CA GLU A 3 4.93 3.90 10.52
C GLU A 3 4.68 2.82 9.47
N ILE A 4 4.11 1.70 9.91
CA ILE A 4 3.66 0.62 9.03
C ILE A 4 2.29 1.01 8.51
N LYS A 5 2.14 1.12 7.20
CA LYS A 5 0.86 1.46 6.58
C LYS A 5 0.28 0.28 5.84
N ILE A 6 -1.00 -0.02 6.06
CA ILE A 6 -1.68 -1.10 5.34
C ILE A 6 -1.96 -0.67 3.90
N TRP A 7 -1.68 -1.57 2.94
CA TRP A 7 -1.95 -1.36 1.53
C TRP A 7 -3.12 -2.24 1.07
N HIS A 8 -4.16 -1.61 0.53
CA HIS A 8 -5.41 -2.26 0.17
C HIS A 8 -5.65 -2.29 -1.34
N CYS A 9 -6.43 -3.25 -1.82
CA CYS A 9 -7.01 -3.18 -3.16
C CYS A 9 -8.16 -2.13 -3.21
N PRO A 10 -8.65 -1.75 -4.41
CA PRO A 10 -9.84 -0.90 -4.55
C PRO A 10 -11.09 -1.48 -3.88
N GLY A 11 -11.19 -2.81 -3.78
CA GLY A 11 -12.26 -3.49 -3.05
C GLY A 11 -12.08 -3.54 -1.53
N GLY A 12 -11.03 -2.91 -0.98
CA GLY A 12 -10.81 -2.80 0.47
C GLY A 12 -10.02 -3.94 1.12
N HIS A 13 -9.79 -5.07 0.45
CA HIS A 13 -8.99 -6.17 0.99
C HIS A 13 -7.52 -5.76 1.19
N GLN A 14 -6.94 -6.16 2.33
CA GLN A 14 -5.54 -5.88 2.65
C GLN A 14 -4.62 -6.79 1.81
N MET A 15 -3.76 -6.20 0.99
CA MET A 15 -2.85 -6.94 0.11
C MET A 15 -1.40 -6.91 0.60
N GLY A 16 -1.06 -6.01 1.51
CA GLY A 16 0.30 -5.86 1.98
C GLY A 16 0.48 -4.75 3.00
N GLN A 17 1.75 -4.44 3.27
CA GLN A 17 2.16 -3.34 4.13
C GLN A 17 3.23 -2.51 3.45
N VAL A 18 3.12 -1.19 3.58
CA VAL A 18 4.16 -0.25 3.21
C VAL A 18 4.98 0.06 4.45
N VAL A 19 6.28 -0.22 4.37
CA VAL A 19 7.25 0.09 5.41
C VAL A 19 8.38 0.93 4.85
N ARG A 20 9.24 1.47 5.71
CA ARG A 20 10.52 2.07 5.29
C ARG A 20 11.64 1.09 5.56
N ASN A 21 12.49 0.84 4.56
CA ASN A 21 13.71 0.08 4.76
C ASN A 21 14.79 0.91 5.49
N GLY A 22 15.98 0.32 5.70
CA GLY A 22 17.09 0.97 6.40
C GLY A 22 17.62 2.25 5.73
N SER A 23 17.38 2.45 4.43
CA SER A 23 17.71 3.69 3.70
C SER A 23 16.58 4.72 3.70
N GLY A 24 15.44 4.42 4.34
CA GLY A 24 14.28 5.29 4.40
C GLY A 24 13.36 5.22 3.18
N VAL A 25 13.63 4.33 2.21
CA VAL A 25 12.81 4.12 1.01
C VAL A 25 11.54 3.36 1.37
N ARG A 26 10.40 3.76 0.78
CA ARG A 26 9.12 3.05 0.96
C ARG A 26 9.15 1.75 0.16
N VAL A 27 8.90 0.64 0.84
CA VAL A 27 8.85 -0.70 0.24
C VAL A 27 7.50 -1.33 0.54
N LEU A 28 6.95 -2.06 -0.43
CA LEU A 28 5.73 -2.85 -0.27
C LEU A 28 6.10 -4.30 0.07
N LEU A 29 5.69 -4.74 1.26
CA LEU A 29 5.64 -6.14 1.65
C LEU A 29 4.34 -6.73 1.11
N LEU A 30 4.41 -7.44 -0.01
CA LEU A 30 3.25 -8.00 -0.70
C LEU A 30 2.92 -9.40 -0.15
N TYR A 31 1.68 -9.60 0.26
CA TYR A 31 1.22 -10.88 0.78
C TYR A 31 0.92 -11.86 -0.34
N ARG A 32 1.07 -13.17 -0.07
CA ARG A 32 0.62 -14.23 -0.99
C ARG A 32 -0.88 -14.14 -1.23
N GLN A 33 -1.62 -13.95 -0.16
CA GLN A 33 -3.07 -13.91 -0.14
C GLN A 33 -3.53 -12.61 0.52
N ALA A 34 -4.44 -11.91 -0.15
CA ALA A 34 -5.09 -10.75 0.43
C ALA A 34 -6.03 -11.17 1.56
N LEU A 35 -6.19 -10.29 2.54
CA LEU A 35 -7.00 -10.50 3.75
C LEU A 35 -8.34 -9.79 3.61
N ASP A 36 -9.40 -10.41 4.13
CA ASP A 36 -10.75 -9.86 4.08
C ASP A 36 -10.93 -8.65 5.03
N LEU A 37 -11.91 -7.80 4.74
CA LEU A 37 -12.27 -6.64 5.56
C LEU A 37 -12.63 -7.07 6.98
N GLY A 38 -11.80 -6.69 7.95
CA GLY A 38 -11.99 -7.01 9.37
C GLY A 38 -11.17 -8.19 9.87
N GLN A 39 -10.43 -8.90 9.00
CA GLN A 39 -9.40 -9.83 9.45
C GLN A 39 -8.13 -9.06 9.79
N SER A 40 -7.78 -9.02 11.07
CA SER A 40 -6.49 -8.46 11.49
C SER A 40 -5.38 -9.48 11.28
N VAL A 41 -4.16 -8.99 11.03
CA VAL A 41 -2.93 -9.79 11.00
C VAL A 41 -2.81 -10.69 12.24
N ALA A 42 -3.28 -10.22 13.39
CA ALA A 42 -3.26 -10.98 14.64
C ALA A 42 -4.19 -12.21 14.66
N GLN A 43 -5.22 -12.25 13.81
CA GLN A 43 -6.18 -13.36 13.72
C GLN A 43 -5.74 -14.46 12.75
N LEU A 44 -4.82 -14.16 11.82
CA LEU A 44 -4.44 -15.06 10.73
C LEU A 44 -3.14 -15.83 11.00
N GLY A 45 -2.48 -15.57 12.14
CA GLY A 45 -1.19 -16.17 12.46
C GLY A 45 -0.06 -15.59 11.61
N GLU A 46 0.71 -16.45 10.96
CA GLU A 46 1.86 -16.05 10.14
C GLU A 46 1.43 -15.58 8.76
N ILE A 47 1.74 -14.33 8.41
CA ILE A 47 1.47 -13.79 7.08
C ILE A 47 2.61 -14.16 6.13
N ASP A 48 2.27 -14.90 5.08
CA ASP A 48 3.21 -15.24 4.01
C ASP A 48 3.41 -14.05 3.05
N VAL A 49 4.61 -13.48 3.09
CA VAL A 49 5.05 -12.39 2.20
C VAL A 49 5.74 -13.01 0.98
N ILE A 50 5.17 -12.82 -0.21
CA ILE A 50 5.72 -13.38 -1.46
C ILE A 50 6.76 -12.49 -2.12
N ALA A 51 6.75 -11.20 -1.81
CA ALA A 51 7.65 -10.24 -2.42
C ALA A 51 7.86 -9.01 -1.54
N ILE A 52 9.07 -8.46 -1.62
CA ILE A 52 9.44 -7.14 -1.12
C ILE A 52 9.72 -6.26 -2.33
N ILE A 53 8.94 -5.20 -2.52
CA ILE A 53 8.96 -4.39 -3.73
C ILE A 53 9.37 -2.96 -3.40
N GLU A 54 10.56 -2.56 -3.84
CA GLU A 54 11.06 -1.18 -3.70
C GLU A 54 10.66 -0.30 -4.90
N GLY A 55 10.50 -0.92 -6.06
CA GLY A 55 10.23 -0.24 -7.33
C GLY A 55 8.74 -0.15 -7.69
N TYR A 56 8.49 0.16 -8.97
CA TYR A 56 7.15 0.24 -9.55
C TYR A 56 6.63 -1.14 -9.98
N VAL A 57 5.33 -1.39 -9.79
CA VAL A 57 4.63 -2.60 -10.30
C VAL A 57 3.24 -2.23 -10.81
N THR A 58 2.95 -2.55 -12.07
CA THR A 58 1.69 -2.20 -12.77
C THR A 58 0.48 -2.92 -12.19
N ASP A 59 0.56 -4.24 -12.08
CA ASP A 59 -0.61 -5.11 -11.98
C ASP A 59 -0.55 -6.02 -10.75
N VAL A 60 -0.72 -5.43 -9.56
CA VAL A 60 -0.90 -6.23 -8.35
C VAL A 60 -2.37 -6.63 -8.25
N ARG A 61 -2.67 -7.91 -8.45
CA ARG A 61 -4.03 -8.46 -8.43
C ARG A 61 -4.40 -8.97 -7.04
N CYS A 62 -5.57 -8.56 -6.56
CA CYS A 62 -6.15 -9.06 -5.31
C CYS A 62 -6.60 -10.51 -5.46
N SER A 63 -6.14 -11.40 -4.59
CA SER A 63 -6.54 -12.82 -4.59
C SER A 63 -7.99 -13.05 -4.13
N VAL A 64 -8.62 -12.06 -3.47
CA VAL A 64 -9.99 -12.16 -2.96
C VAL A 64 -11.01 -11.69 -4.01
N CYS A 65 -10.90 -10.43 -4.49
CA CYS A 65 -11.89 -9.86 -5.41
C CYS A 65 -11.41 -9.66 -6.85
N GLY A 66 -10.16 -10.03 -7.17
CA GLY A 66 -9.61 -9.90 -8.52
C GLY A 66 -9.31 -8.47 -8.98
N SER A 67 -9.64 -7.45 -8.19
CA SER A 67 -9.29 -6.05 -8.51
C SER A 67 -7.78 -5.87 -8.63
N VAL A 68 -7.37 -4.96 -9.50
CA VAL A 68 -5.96 -4.68 -9.78
C VAL A 68 -5.61 -3.30 -9.22
N ARG A 69 -4.44 -3.21 -8.61
CA ARG A 69 -3.87 -1.94 -8.15
C ARG A 69 -2.41 -1.84 -8.53
N THR A 70 -2.02 -0.67 -9.02
CA THR A 70 -0.64 -0.32 -9.28
C THR A 70 0.06 0.10 -8.00
N TRP A 71 1.28 -0.38 -7.79
CA TRP A 71 2.17 0.11 -6.75
C TRP A 71 3.12 1.16 -7.33
N ILE A 72 3.02 2.37 -6.81
CA ILE A 72 3.89 3.50 -7.14
C ILE A 72 4.51 4.00 -5.83
N PRO A 73 5.83 3.83 -5.63
CA PRO A 73 6.50 4.36 -4.44
C PRO A 73 6.26 5.86 -4.28
N GLY A 74 5.74 6.27 -3.12
CA GLY A 74 5.53 7.68 -2.80
C GLY A 74 4.29 8.34 -3.43
N GLU A 75 3.41 7.60 -4.11
CA GLU A 75 2.17 8.11 -4.71
C GLU A 75 1.34 8.97 -3.75
N GLU A 76 1.19 8.51 -2.51
CA GLU A 76 0.40 9.21 -1.50
C GLU A 76 1.01 10.55 -1.11
N ALA A 77 2.34 10.62 -1.02
CA ALA A 77 3.03 11.88 -0.73
C ALA A 77 2.87 12.85 -1.90
N LEU A 78 2.92 12.34 -3.14
CA LEU A 78 2.65 13.12 -4.34
C LEU A 78 1.20 13.63 -4.36
N GLN A 79 0.21 12.79 -4.06
CA GLN A 79 -1.20 13.19 -3.99
C GLN A 79 -1.41 14.30 -2.95
N GLN A 80 -0.87 14.13 -1.74
CA GLN A 80 -0.95 15.17 -0.69
C GLN A 80 -0.31 16.48 -1.12
N LEU A 81 0.84 16.43 -1.82
CA LEU A 81 1.49 17.61 -2.35
C LEU A 81 0.59 18.32 -3.38
N LEU A 82 0.04 17.57 -4.33
CA LEU A 82 -0.86 18.08 -5.37
C LEU A 82 -2.13 18.71 -4.76
N GLU A 83 -2.72 18.08 -3.75
CA GLU A 83 -3.89 18.61 -3.03
C GLU A 83 -3.57 19.94 -2.35
N ARG A 84 -2.43 20.05 -1.67
CA ARG A 84 -1.99 21.29 -1.02
C ARG A 84 -1.76 22.41 -2.04
N THR A 85 -1.07 22.13 -3.14
CA THR A 85 -0.83 23.12 -4.20
C THR A 85 -2.16 23.59 -4.81
N ARG A 86 -3.11 22.67 -5.05
CA ARG A 86 -4.45 23.02 -5.55
C ARG A 86 -5.23 23.89 -4.57
N ALA A 87 -5.10 23.65 -3.26
CA ALA A 87 -5.76 24.46 -2.24
C ALA A 87 -5.17 25.89 -2.20
N MET A 88 -3.84 26.01 -2.28
CA MET A 88 -3.17 27.32 -2.31
C MET A 88 -3.59 28.15 -3.52
N ASN A 89 -3.67 27.55 -4.71
CA ASN A 89 -4.05 28.26 -5.94
C ASN A 89 -5.51 28.72 -5.97
N ARG A 90 -6.40 28.14 -5.15
CA ARG A 90 -7.82 28.56 -5.05
C ARG A 90 -8.06 29.67 -4.04
N ALA A 91 -7.07 29.96 -3.19
CA ALA A 91 -7.14 30.99 -2.15
C ALA A 91 -6.54 32.34 -2.61
N GLN A 92 -6.06 32.40 -3.86
CA GLN A 92 -5.58 33.60 -4.55
C GLN A 92 -6.63 34.10 -5.54
#